data_AF-A0A2N6F3V0-F1
#
_entry.id   AF-A0A2N6F3V0-F1
#
_cell.length_a   1.000
_cell.length_b   1.000
_cell.length_c   1.000
_cell.angle_alpha   90.00
_cell.angle_beta   90.00
_cell.angle_gamma   90.00
#
_symmetry.space_group_name_H-M   'P 1'
#
loop_
_entity.id
_entity.type
_entity.pdbx_description
1 polymer ?
#
loop_
_entity_poly.entity_id
_entity_poly.type
_entity_poly.pdbx_seq_one_letter_code
_entity_poly.pdbx_strand_id
1 'polypeptide(L)'
;MAKLVAQLPQAPLDAVETADLIHMIEEEKVARDVYSTLFEEWGHWIFDHIALSEQQHVDAVTALLERYDIPLPVSMALPGVYDSVEMQELYAALVEQGRVSLIDALYVGATIEDMDILDLRECIELTDNPDIETVYENLMRGSRNHLRSFVDQLTLYDIVYTAQYLTQEEVDAIVASEHETGLITTPGNNGQGNN
;
A
#
# COMPACT_ATOMS: atom_id res chain seq x y z
N MET A 1 11.50 4.61 4.90
CA MET A 1 11.52 3.30 5.60
C MET A 1 12.75 2.45 5.31
N ALA A 2 13.38 2.49 4.12
CA ALA A 2 14.59 1.71 3.82
C ALA A 2 15.73 1.74 4.87
N LYS A 3 15.99 2.89 5.51
CA LYS A 3 17.00 2.99 6.59
C LYS A 3 16.65 2.17 7.85
N LEU A 4 15.36 1.94 8.11
CA LEU A 4 14.88 1.12 9.21
C LEU A 4 15.19 -0.35 8.93
N VAL A 5 14.96 -0.84 7.71
CA VAL A 5 15.20 -2.23 7.30
C VAL A 5 16.61 -2.70 7.65
N ALA A 6 17.62 -1.86 7.40
CA ALA A 6 19.01 -2.17 7.73
C ALA A 6 19.30 -2.38 9.24
N GLN A 7 18.40 -1.93 10.12
CA GLN A 7 18.54 -1.97 11.58
C GLN A 7 17.72 -3.08 12.24
N LEU A 8 16.81 -3.70 11.50
CA LEU A 8 15.94 -4.76 12.01
C LEU A 8 16.69 -6.10 12.10
N PRO A 9 16.28 -7.01 13.00
CA PRO A 9 16.83 -8.36 13.06
C PRO A 9 16.45 -9.16 11.80
N GLN A 10 17.43 -9.78 11.15
CA GLN A 10 17.19 -10.68 10.01
C GLN A 10 16.91 -12.10 10.51
N ALA A 11 15.90 -12.76 9.94
CA ALA A 11 15.67 -14.20 10.10
C ALA A 11 15.78 -14.92 8.73
N PRO A 12 15.95 -16.25 8.70
CA PRO A 12 15.93 -16.99 7.43
C PRO A 12 14.59 -16.82 6.72
N LEU A 13 14.63 -16.63 5.40
CA LEU A 13 13.45 -16.48 4.56
C LEU A 13 12.91 -17.85 4.11
N ASP A 14 11.59 -18.00 4.10
CA ASP A 14 10.94 -19.15 3.48
C ASP A 14 10.33 -18.83 2.08
N ALA A 15 9.74 -19.85 1.45
CA ALA A 15 9.20 -19.73 0.10
C ALA A 15 7.90 -18.90 0.03
N VAL A 16 7.11 -18.86 1.11
CA VAL A 16 5.89 -18.06 1.20
C VAL A 16 6.31 -16.60 1.33
N GLU A 17 7.20 -16.28 2.26
CA GLU A 17 7.70 -14.92 2.46
C GLU A 17 8.41 -14.37 1.22
N THR A 18 9.14 -15.20 0.48
CA THR A 18 9.74 -14.79 -0.81
C THR A 18 8.66 -14.41 -1.82
N ALA A 19 7.58 -15.19 -1.92
CA ALA A 19 6.49 -14.95 -2.86
C ALA A 19 5.72 -13.67 -2.47
N ASP A 20 5.42 -13.51 -1.19
CA ASP A 20 4.70 -12.35 -0.65
C ASP A 20 5.49 -11.06 -0.83
N LEU A 21 6.83 -11.08 -0.64
CA LEU A 21 7.68 -9.92 -0.93
C LEU A 21 7.64 -9.50 -2.41
N ILE A 22 7.58 -10.46 -3.34
CA ILE A 22 7.48 -10.18 -4.79
C ILE A 22 6.08 -9.68 -5.14
N HIS A 23 5.05 -10.23 -4.51
CA HIS A 23 3.67 -9.77 -4.69
C HIS A 23 3.50 -8.33 -4.20
N MET A 24 3.87 -8.06 -2.94
CA MET A 24 3.73 -6.75 -2.33
C MET A 24 4.50 -5.64 -3.07
N ILE A 25 5.72 -5.91 -3.57
CA ILE A 25 6.44 -4.87 -4.31
C ILE A 25 5.74 -4.49 -5.63
N GLU A 26 5.09 -5.44 -6.32
CA GLU A 26 4.32 -5.14 -7.51
C GLU A 26 2.98 -4.47 -7.17
N GLU A 27 2.34 -4.84 -6.06
CA GLU A 27 1.10 -4.20 -5.55
C GLU A 27 1.31 -2.72 -5.19
N GLU A 28 2.34 -2.42 -4.39
CA GLU A 28 2.72 -1.05 -4.03
C GLU A 28 3.09 -0.22 -5.27
N LYS A 29 3.68 -0.89 -6.29
CA LYS A 29 3.92 -0.27 -7.59
C LYS A 29 2.62 0.01 -8.35
N VAL A 30 1.61 -0.88 -8.30
CA VAL A 30 0.29 -0.64 -8.86
C VAL A 30 -0.32 0.61 -8.24
N ALA A 31 -0.34 0.72 -6.91
CA ALA A 31 -0.84 1.89 -6.20
C ALA A 31 -0.15 3.18 -6.70
N ARG A 32 1.19 3.21 -6.65
CA ARG A 32 2.01 4.33 -7.13
C ARG A 32 1.69 4.73 -8.58
N ASP A 33 1.67 3.75 -9.49
CA ASP A 33 1.54 4.00 -10.92
C ASP A 33 0.10 4.41 -11.28
N VAL A 34 -0.92 3.84 -10.63
CA VAL A 34 -2.32 4.26 -10.77
C VAL A 34 -2.46 5.71 -10.31
N TYR A 35 -1.95 6.06 -9.12
CA TYR A 35 -2.03 7.43 -8.61
C TYR A 35 -1.30 8.43 -9.48
N SER A 36 -0.09 8.09 -9.94
CA SER A 36 0.64 8.94 -10.89
C SER A 36 -0.16 9.16 -12.18
N THR A 37 -0.79 8.12 -12.71
CA THR A 37 -1.61 8.21 -13.93
C THR A 37 -2.88 9.04 -13.72
N LEU A 38 -3.56 8.87 -12.58
CA LEU A 38 -4.78 9.63 -12.25
C LEU A 38 -4.47 11.08 -11.87
N PHE A 39 -3.27 11.36 -11.36
CA PHE A 39 -2.79 12.73 -11.20
C PHE A 39 -2.60 13.42 -12.55
N GLU A 40 -2.00 12.75 -13.53
CA GLU A 40 -1.87 13.30 -14.89
C GLU A 40 -3.22 13.59 -15.55
N GLU A 41 -4.23 12.73 -15.30
CA GLU A 41 -5.58 12.89 -15.84
C GLU A 41 -6.34 14.05 -15.16
N TRP A 42 -6.37 14.07 -13.83
CA TRP A 42 -7.28 14.94 -13.08
C TRP A 42 -6.61 16.15 -12.43
N GLY A 43 -5.29 16.16 -12.29
CA GLY A 43 -4.53 17.21 -11.60
C GLY A 43 -4.87 17.35 -10.11
N HIS A 44 -5.56 16.36 -9.51
CA HIS A 44 -5.99 16.42 -8.13
C HIS A 44 -4.83 16.07 -7.19
N TRP A 45 -4.47 17.00 -6.30
CA TRP A 45 -3.26 16.96 -5.48
C TRP A 45 -3.09 15.69 -4.63
N ILE A 46 -4.20 15.06 -4.22
CA ILE A 46 -4.16 13.84 -3.40
C ILE A 46 -3.38 12.71 -4.08
N PHE A 47 -3.54 12.55 -5.39
CA PHE A 47 -2.90 11.47 -6.14
C PHE A 47 -1.39 11.65 -6.19
N ASP A 48 -0.90 12.87 -6.41
CA ASP A 48 0.55 13.17 -6.37
C ASP A 48 1.12 12.94 -4.97
N HIS A 49 0.40 13.37 -3.93
CA HIS A 49 0.86 13.24 -2.55
C HIS A 49 0.96 11.79 -2.09
N ILE A 50 -0.03 10.97 -2.44
CA ILE A 50 -0.07 9.54 -2.07
C ILE A 50 0.88 8.74 -2.95
N ALA A 51 1.01 9.02 -4.26
CA ALA A 51 2.04 8.39 -5.10
C ALA A 51 3.47 8.55 -4.54
N LEU A 52 3.78 9.71 -3.94
CA LEU A 52 5.06 9.93 -3.25
C LEU A 52 5.21 9.09 -1.97
N SER A 53 4.10 8.74 -1.30
CA SER A 53 4.07 7.81 -0.18
C SER A 53 4.29 6.38 -0.66
N GLU A 54 3.60 5.94 -1.72
CA GLU A 54 3.77 4.61 -2.29
C GLU A 54 5.18 4.37 -2.79
N GLN A 55 5.86 5.40 -3.29
CA GLN A 55 7.28 5.26 -3.59
C GLN A 55 8.11 4.89 -2.35
N GLN A 56 7.75 5.38 -1.17
CA GLN A 56 8.45 4.99 0.07
C GLN A 56 8.14 3.57 0.51
N HIS A 57 6.95 3.05 0.18
CA HIS A 57 6.59 1.65 0.39
C HIS A 57 7.38 0.76 -0.57
N VAL A 58 7.38 1.06 -1.88
CA VAL A 58 8.21 0.39 -2.88
C VAL A 58 9.69 0.37 -2.48
N ASP A 59 10.23 1.50 -2.00
CA ASP A 59 11.60 1.58 -1.50
C ASP A 59 11.85 0.70 -0.26
N ALA A 60 10.84 0.54 0.61
CA ALA A 60 10.94 -0.30 1.80
C ALA A 60 10.98 -1.79 1.45
N VAL A 61 10.08 -2.23 0.56
CA VAL A 61 10.06 -3.63 0.10
C VAL A 61 11.29 -3.92 -0.75
N THR A 62 11.72 -2.99 -1.61
CA THR A 62 13.01 -3.08 -2.34
C THR A 62 14.17 -3.35 -1.40
N ALA A 63 14.25 -2.63 -0.27
CA ALA A 63 15.31 -2.84 0.72
C ALA A 63 15.25 -4.24 1.38
N LEU A 64 14.06 -4.85 1.52
CA LEU A 64 13.92 -6.23 1.96
C LEU A 64 14.40 -7.21 0.88
N LEU A 65 14.01 -7.02 -0.39
CA LEU A 65 14.49 -7.87 -1.50
C LEU A 65 16.01 -7.85 -1.59
N GLU A 66 16.62 -6.66 -1.53
CA GLU A 66 18.09 -6.51 -1.53
C GLU A 66 18.73 -7.21 -0.31
N ARG A 67 18.13 -7.08 0.87
CA ARG A 67 18.62 -7.70 2.11
C ARG A 67 18.60 -9.23 2.05
N TYR A 68 17.65 -9.80 1.34
CA TYR A 68 17.46 -11.24 1.18
C TYR A 68 18.07 -11.79 -0.13
N ASP A 69 18.84 -10.98 -0.85
CA ASP A 69 19.43 -11.33 -2.16
C ASP A 69 18.38 -11.82 -3.20
N ILE A 70 17.15 -11.30 -3.11
CA ILE A 70 16.07 -11.57 -4.07
C ILE A 70 16.19 -10.57 -5.24
N PRO A 71 16.27 -11.03 -6.50
CA PRO A 71 16.29 -10.13 -7.64
C PRO A 71 14.99 -9.30 -7.73
N LEU A 72 15.12 -7.99 -7.95
CA LEU A 72 13.98 -7.14 -8.27
C LEU A 72 13.34 -7.55 -9.60
N PRO A 73 12.00 -7.55 -9.71
CA PRO A 73 11.30 -7.71 -10.98
C PRO A 73 11.80 -6.69 -12.01
N VAL A 74 11.98 -7.10 -13.27
CA VAL A 74 12.56 -6.21 -14.30
C VAL A 74 11.58 -5.08 -14.64
N SER A 75 10.29 -5.37 -14.49
CA SER A 75 9.16 -4.43 -14.61
C SER A 75 9.27 -3.22 -13.68
N MET A 76 9.99 -3.30 -12.56
CA MET A 76 10.09 -2.21 -11.57
C MET A 76 10.63 -0.90 -12.14
N ALA A 77 11.39 -0.96 -13.24
CA ALA A 77 11.93 0.21 -13.92
C ALA A 77 10.97 0.89 -14.92
N LEU A 78 9.78 0.30 -15.16
CA LEU A 78 8.87 0.71 -16.22
C LEU A 78 7.47 1.03 -15.65
N PRO A 79 7.02 2.29 -15.72
CA PRO A 79 5.67 2.67 -15.28
C PRO A 79 4.58 1.91 -16.03
N GLY A 80 3.59 1.40 -15.29
CA GLY A 80 2.44 0.68 -15.84
C GLY A 80 2.73 -0.70 -16.47
N VAL A 81 3.96 -1.20 -16.32
CA VAL A 81 4.38 -2.54 -16.77
C VAL A 81 4.65 -3.42 -15.56
N TYR A 82 4.21 -4.68 -15.60
CA TYR A 82 4.34 -5.65 -14.52
C TYR A 82 4.80 -7.02 -15.05
N ASP A 83 5.54 -7.76 -14.22
CA ASP A 83 5.94 -9.13 -14.53
C ASP A 83 4.77 -10.09 -14.26
N SER A 84 3.97 -9.82 -13.21
CA SER A 84 2.70 -10.51 -12.95
C SER A 84 1.59 -10.09 -13.92
N VAL A 85 0.92 -11.07 -14.52
CA VAL A 85 -0.27 -10.86 -15.37
C VAL A 85 -1.41 -10.26 -14.57
N GLU A 86 -1.59 -10.71 -13.32
CA GLU A 86 -2.61 -10.22 -12.41
C GLU A 86 -2.42 -8.72 -12.11
N MET A 87 -1.20 -8.30 -11.78
CA MET A 87 -0.89 -6.88 -11.51
C MET A 87 -1.04 -6.02 -12.76
N GLN A 88 -0.71 -6.58 -13.94
CA GLN A 88 -0.92 -5.89 -15.21
C GLN A 88 -2.40 -5.66 -15.52
N GLU A 89 -3.26 -6.65 -15.25
CA GLU A 89 -4.71 -6.57 -15.42
C GLU A 89 -5.34 -5.62 -14.40
N LEU A 90 -4.90 -5.71 -13.13
CA LEU A 90 -5.35 -4.84 -12.05
C LEU A 90 -5.07 -3.38 -12.35
N TYR A 91 -3.82 -3.04 -12.72
CA TYR A 91 -3.46 -1.68 -13.12
C TYR A 91 -4.34 -1.16 -14.27
N ALA A 92 -4.54 -1.98 -15.31
CA ALA A 92 -5.34 -1.58 -16.47
C ALA A 92 -6.80 -1.30 -16.08
N ALA A 93 -7.41 -2.17 -15.26
CA ALA A 93 -8.79 -2.03 -14.81
C ALA A 93 -8.98 -0.79 -13.92
N LEU A 94 -8.07 -0.56 -12.97
CA LEU A 94 -8.14 0.58 -12.05
C LEU A 94 -7.96 1.91 -12.78
N VAL A 95 -7.03 1.99 -13.74
CA VAL A 95 -6.86 3.19 -14.58
C VAL A 95 -8.08 3.42 -15.48
N GLU A 96 -8.64 2.37 -16.07
CA GLU A 96 -9.86 2.49 -16.89
C GLU A 96 -11.03 3.05 -16.06
N GLN A 97 -11.26 2.49 -14.88
CA GLN A 97 -12.30 2.97 -13.96
C GLN A 97 -12.03 4.40 -13.49
N GLY A 98 -10.81 4.70 -13.05
CA GLY A 98 -10.45 6.00 -12.50
C GLY A 98 -10.46 7.12 -13.55
N ARG A 99 -10.42 6.82 -14.84
CA ARG A 99 -10.55 7.81 -15.92
C ARG A 99 -11.98 8.19 -16.26
N VAL A 100 -12.99 7.52 -15.68
CA VAL A 100 -14.40 7.84 -15.94
C VAL A 100 -14.77 9.21 -15.37
N SER A 101 -14.39 9.49 -14.12
CA SER A 101 -14.58 10.78 -13.47
C SER A 101 -13.61 10.94 -12.30
N LEU A 102 -13.43 12.16 -11.81
CA LEU A 102 -12.66 12.40 -10.58
C LEU A 102 -13.25 11.62 -9.38
N ILE A 103 -14.57 11.45 -9.32
CA ILE A 103 -15.21 10.68 -8.24
C ILE A 103 -14.81 9.20 -8.35
N ASP A 104 -14.85 8.64 -9.56
CA ASP A 104 -14.40 7.26 -9.81
C ASP A 104 -12.91 7.10 -9.51
N ALA A 105 -12.09 8.11 -9.80
CA ALA A 105 -10.67 8.13 -9.46
C ALA A 105 -10.42 8.08 -7.94
N LEU A 106 -11.15 8.89 -7.17
CA LEU A 106 -11.07 8.88 -5.70
C LEU A 106 -11.58 7.56 -5.12
N TYR A 107 -12.60 6.96 -5.75
CA TYR A 107 -13.13 5.65 -5.37
C TYR A 107 -12.10 4.54 -5.65
N VAL A 108 -11.43 4.57 -6.81
CA VAL A 108 -10.29 3.70 -7.12
C VAL A 108 -9.18 3.86 -6.10
N GLY A 109 -8.88 5.11 -5.69
CA GLY A 109 -7.99 5.42 -4.59
C GLY A 109 -8.30 4.61 -3.33
N ALA A 110 -9.51 4.78 -2.79
CA ALA A 110 -9.96 4.05 -1.61
C ALA A 110 -10.00 2.52 -1.82
N THR A 111 -10.28 2.05 -3.04
CA THR A 111 -10.35 0.62 -3.38
C THR A 111 -8.98 -0.06 -3.34
N ILE A 112 -7.94 0.62 -3.80
CA ILE A 112 -6.56 0.13 -3.72
C ILE A 112 -6.15 -0.02 -2.26
N GLU A 113 -6.41 0.99 -1.42
CA GLU A 113 -6.02 0.93 0.00
C GLU A 113 -6.81 -0.10 0.81
N ASP A 114 -8.06 -0.33 0.44
CA ASP A 114 -8.92 -1.37 1.00
C ASP A 114 -8.36 -2.77 0.71
N MET A 115 -7.90 -3.01 -0.52
CA MET A 115 -7.23 -4.24 -0.94
C MET A 115 -5.87 -4.41 -0.24
N ASP A 116 -5.01 -3.40 -0.30
CA ASP A 116 -3.64 -3.44 0.25
C ASP A 116 -3.65 -3.72 1.77
N ILE A 117 -4.61 -3.17 2.53
CA ILE A 117 -4.77 -3.50 3.96
C ILE A 117 -5.13 -4.98 4.18
N LEU A 118 -5.98 -5.56 3.32
CA LEU A 118 -6.34 -6.97 3.43
C LEU A 118 -5.11 -7.85 3.15
N ASP A 119 -4.41 -7.60 2.05
CA ASP A 119 -3.29 -8.42 1.59
C ASP A 119 -2.10 -8.31 2.56
N LEU A 120 -1.81 -7.11 3.09
CA LEU A 120 -0.82 -6.91 4.15
C LEU A 120 -1.17 -7.66 5.43
N ARG A 121 -2.44 -7.67 5.83
CA ARG A 121 -2.88 -8.42 7.02
C ARG A 121 -2.65 -9.92 6.83
N GLU A 122 -2.98 -10.46 5.67
CA GLU A 122 -2.76 -11.87 5.37
C GLU A 122 -1.26 -12.21 5.35
N CYS A 123 -0.42 -11.36 4.75
CA CYS A 123 1.04 -11.52 4.76
C CYS A 123 1.63 -11.49 6.19
N ILE A 124 1.14 -10.58 7.05
CA ILE A 124 1.55 -10.47 8.46
C ILE A 124 1.19 -11.75 9.24
N GLU A 125 0.03 -12.34 8.98
CA GLU A 125 -0.40 -13.58 9.65
C GLU A 125 0.44 -14.80 9.26
N LEU A 126 1.12 -14.76 8.10
CA LEU A 126 1.89 -15.87 7.54
C LEU A 126 3.39 -15.81 7.82
N THR A 127 3.93 -14.65 8.18
CA THR A 127 5.37 -14.49 8.47
C THR A 127 5.67 -14.61 9.96
N ASP A 128 6.82 -15.20 10.30
CA ASP A 128 7.45 -15.08 11.62
C ASP A 128 8.76 -14.26 11.58
N ASN A 129 9.03 -13.63 10.43
CA ASN A 129 10.24 -12.88 10.17
C ASN A 129 10.08 -11.42 10.63
N PRO A 130 10.78 -11.02 11.70
CA PRO A 130 10.53 -9.77 12.38
C PRO A 130 10.85 -8.53 11.54
N ASP A 131 11.75 -8.61 10.55
CA ASP A 131 12.00 -7.46 9.68
C ASP A 131 10.93 -7.27 8.62
N ILE A 132 10.40 -8.35 8.06
CA ILE A 132 9.25 -8.35 7.14
C ILE A 132 8.00 -7.85 7.86
N GLU A 133 7.67 -8.45 9.01
CA GLU A 133 6.50 -8.07 9.82
C GLU A 133 6.52 -6.56 10.14
N THR A 134 7.68 -6.03 10.57
CA THR A 134 7.80 -4.59 10.88
C THR A 134 7.57 -3.71 9.65
N VAL A 135 8.04 -4.12 8.47
CA VAL A 135 7.83 -3.34 7.24
C VAL A 135 6.36 -3.39 6.84
N TYR A 136 5.74 -4.57 6.84
CA TYR A 136 4.31 -4.72 6.52
C TYR A 136 3.41 -3.96 7.50
N GLU A 137 3.70 -3.96 8.80
CA GLU A 137 2.96 -3.14 9.77
C GLU A 137 3.05 -1.63 9.44
N ASN A 138 4.20 -1.16 8.93
CA ASN A 138 4.36 0.25 8.54
C ASN A 138 3.70 0.59 7.20
N LEU A 139 3.71 -0.32 6.23
CA LEU A 139 2.94 -0.23 4.98
C LEU A 139 1.46 -0.14 5.34
N MET A 140 0.94 -1.09 6.13
CA MET A 140 -0.48 -1.15 6.50
C MET A 140 -0.94 0.11 7.25
N ARG A 141 -0.05 0.71 8.05
CA ARG A 141 -0.28 2.03 8.68
C ARG A 141 -0.36 3.16 7.65
N GLY A 142 0.49 3.13 6.62
CA GLY A 142 0.40 4.00 5.46
C GLY A 142 -0.94 3.88 4.76
N SER A 143 -1.31 2.66 4.35
CA SER A 143 -2.53 2.36 3.60
C SER A 143 -3.79 2.77 4.36
N ARG A 144 -3.85 2.56 5.68
CA ARG A 144 -4.95 3.07 6.52
C ARG A 144 -5.07 4.60 6.48
N ASN A 145 -3.96 5.34 6.44
CA ASN A 145 -3.99 6.80 6.32
C ASN A 145 -4.36 7.27 4.91
N HIS A 146 -3.98 6.52 3.88
CA HIS A 146 -4.39 6.81 2.51
C HIS A 146 -5.88 6.54 2.32
N LEU A 147 -6.40 5.44 2.86
CA LEU A 147 -7.83 5.13 2.89
C LEU A 147 -8.62 6.26 3.54
N ARG A 148 -8.20 6.73 4.73
CA ARG A 148 -8.78 7.93 5.38
C ARG A 148 -8.78 9.13 4.44
N SER A 149 -7.64 9.40 3.80
CA SER A 149 -7.47 10.54 2.90
C SER A 149 -8.42 10.48 1.69
N PHE A 150 -8.56 9.32 1.04
CA PHE A 150 -9.46 9.14 -0.10
C PHE A 150 -10.94 9.22 0.31
N VAL A 151 -11.32 8.57 1.41
CA VAL A 151 -12.70 8.62 1.94
C VAL A 151 -13.08 10.04 2.37
N ASP A 152 -12.15 10.79 2.96
CA ASP A 152 -12.35 12.20 3.28
C ASP A 152 -12.61 13.03 2.02
N GLN A 153 -11.86 12.81 0.93
CA GLN A 153 -12.14 13.49 -0.35
C GLN A 153 -13.50 13.11 -0.92
N LEU A 154 -13.87 11.82 -0.89
CA LEU A 154 -15.20 11.36 -1.35
C LEU A 154 -16.34 12.03 -0.56
N THR A 155 -16.15 12.19 0.75
CA THR A 155 -17.14 12.84 1.63
C THR A 155 -17.37 14.31 1.25
N LEU A 156 -16.36 15.02 0.73
CA LEU A 156 -16.53 16.39 0.20
C LEU A 156 -17.48 16.47 -1.01
N TYR A 157 -17.71 15.33 -1.68
CA TYR A 157 -18.65 15.20 -2.79
C TYR A 157 -19.96 14.50 -2.36
N ASP A 158 -20.24 14.39 -1.05
CA ASP A 158 -21.38 13.67 -0.49
C ASP A 158 -21.43 12.17 -0.91
N ILE A 159 -20.27 11.57 -1.20
CA ILE A 159 -20.14 10.16 -1.56
C ILE A 159 -19.65 9.36 -0.36
N VAL A 160 -20.34 8.26 -0.07
CA VAL A 160 -19.92 7.27 0.92
C VAL A 160 -19.20 6.13 0.19
N TYR A 161 -17.95 5.87 0.59
CA TYR A 161 -17.21 4.71 0.08
C TYR A 161 -17.83 3.42 0.62
N THR A 162 -18.13 2.47 -0.28
CA THR A 162 -18.57 1.13 0.09
C THR A 162 -17.38 0.18 -0.02
N ALA A 163 -17.05 -0.49 1.08
CA ALA A 163 -15.93 -1.44 1.13
C ALA A 163 -16.07 -2.51 0.04
N GLN A 164 -14.96 -2.81 -0.64
CA GLN A 164 -14.84 -3.82 -1.68
C GLN A 164 -14.14 -5.09 -1.18
N TYR A 165 -13.18 -4.95 -0.26
CA TYR A 165 -12.33 -6.04 0.23
C TYR A 165 -12.51 -6.29 1.73
N LEU A 166 -12.25 -5.27 2.55
CA LEU A 166 -12.54 -5.28 3.98
C LEU A 166 -14.05 -5.29 4.24
N THR A 167 -14.42 -5.60 5.47
CA THR A 167 -15.81 -5.37 5.89
C THR A 167 -16.09 -3.89 6.02
N GLN A 168 -17.34 -3.48 5.79
CA GLN A 168 -17.73 -2.08 5.98
C GLN A 168 -17.46 -1.59 7.41
N GLU A 169 -17.63 -2.45 8.41
CA GLU A 169 -17.34 -2.12 9.82
C GLU A 169 -15.86 -1.79 10.04
N GLU A 170 -14.94 -2.52 9.39
CA GLU A 170 -13.50 -2.23 9.46
C GLU A 170 -13.15 -0.91 8.78
N VAL A 171 -13.67 -0.66 7.56
CA VAL A 171 -13.47 0.61 6.86
C VAL A 171 -14.00 1.78 7.70
N ASP A 172 -15.22 1.66 8.23
CA ASP A 172 -15.84 2.69 9.06
C ASP A 172 -15.00 2.95 10.33
N ALA A 173 -14.45 1.90 10.95
CA ALA A 173 -13.59 2.02 12.12
C ALA A 173 -12.26 2.72 11.80
N ILE A 174 -11.64 2.41 10.66
CA ILE A 174 -10.41 3.07 10.19
C ILE A 174 -10.67 4.55 9.93
N VAL A 175 -11.74 4.86 9.19
CA VAL A 175 -12.11 6.23 8.80
C VAL A 175 -12.50 7.08 9.99
N ALA A 176 -13.13 6.49 11.02
CA ALA A 176 -13.54 7.20 12.23
C ALA A 176 -12.39 7.47 13.21
N SER A 177 -11.20 6.87 13.02
CA SER A 177 -10.05 7.06 13.91
C SER A 177 -9.12 8.19 13.45
N GLU A 178 -8.25 8.66 14.34
CA GLU A 178 -7.24 9.66 13.97
C GLU A 178 -6.20 9.10 12.99
N HIS A 179 -5.55 10.00 12.25
CA HIS A 179 -4.39 9.67 11.40
C HIS A 179 -3.24 9.12 12.25
N GLU A 180 -2.67 8.00 11.79
CA GLU A 180 -1.61 7.30 12.49
C GLU A 180 -0.25 7.91 12.18
N THR A 181 0.51 8.28 13.22
CA THR A 181 1.81 8.94 13.10
C THR A 181 2.95 8.10 13.67
N GLY A 182 4.18 8.39 13.23
CA GLY A 182 5.38 7.67 13.65
C GLY A 182 5.64 6.40 12.84
N LEU A 183 6.88 5.89 12.94
CA LEU A 183 7.28 4.60 12.38
C LEU A 183 7.23 3.55 13.48
N ILE A 184 6.74 2.36 13.13
CA ILE A 184 6.85 1.17 13.97
C ILE A 184 8.26 0.63 13.82
N THR A 185 8.97 0.44 14.92
CA THR A 185 10.39 0.00 14.92
C THR A 185 10.61 -1.39 15.50
N THR A 186 9.55 -2.02 16.01
CA THR A 186 9.56 -3.37 16.60
C THR A 186 8.18 -4.01 16.42
N PRO A 187 8.09 -5.27 15.99
CA PRO A 187 6.81 -5.95 15.79
C PRO A 187 5.95 -5.97 17.06
N GLY A 188 4.62 -5.81 16.91
CA GLY A 188 3.67 -5.91 18.01
C GLY A 188 3.73 -4.79 19.05
N ASN A 189 4.59 -3.78 18.85
CA ASN A 189 4.56 -2.56 19.64
C ASN A 189 3.62 -1.57 18.97
N ASN A 190 2.31 -1.86 19.05
CA ASN A 190 1.26 -0.90 18.72
C ASN A 190 1.57 0.38 19.50
N GLY A 191 2.06 1.38 18.79
CA GLY A 191 2.48 2.67 19.32
C GLY A 191 1.31 3.40 19.94
N GLN A 192 0.88 2.99 21.13
CA GLN A 192 0.25 3.85 22.12
C GLN A 192 1.33 4.80 22.66
N GLY A 193 1.82 5.66 21.77
CA GLY A 193 2.61 6.82 22.14
C GLY A 193 1.68 7.85 22.74
N ASN A 194 1.58 7.85 24.06
CA ASN A 194 1.17 9.04 24.82
C ASN A 194 1.91 10.26 24.29
N ASN A 195 1.18 11.23 23.73
CA ASN A 195 1.25 12.64 24.11
C ASN A 195 0.13 13.45 23.46
#